data_AF-A0A2E0ZEF8-F1
#
_entry.id   AF-A0A2E0ZEF8-F1
#
_cell.length_a   1.000
_cell.length_b   1.000
_cell.length_c   1.000
_cell.angle_alpha   90.00
_cell.angle_beta   90.00
_cell.angle_gamma   90.00
#
_symmetry.space_group_name_H-M   'P 1'
#
loop_
_entity.id
_entity.type
_entity.pdbx_description
1 polymer ?
#
loop_
_entity_poly.entity_id
_entity_poly.type
_entity_poly.pdbx_seq_one_letter_code
_entity_poly.pdbx_strand_id
1 'polypeptide(L)'
;MAGQVVGDAMGDTVAGAARTTSHRIAPTVSHVAVRYVRITPVKKLDYLVIGHITRDVTPAGNLVGGTISYSGRAALALGCATAVLTSCQPGYEGLAELTDLTVKVIPSAHTSTFENIYEEDGRTQMLYTVADPIRAEYLPDNWANAKVVHLGPVANEVDPALMHQFPHSIIGLTPQGWLRRWTEDGRVYARDWPKAEQFLPLADVVILSEEDLLDEAMLPRYRQLSKLLIMTENARGCTVFTGDEMRQIPAPSVTQVEPTGAGDIFATAFLIGYAENGRNPWQAAEFANKIAAQSVTQVGLDAKINLIRQAIQKQKSYLPTLHKS
;
A
#
# COMPACT_ATOMS: atom_id res chain seq x y z
N MET A 1 20.83 74.80 -7.98
CA MET A 1 19.79 75.45 -7.16
C MET A 1 20.12 75.13 -5.71
N ALA A 2 21.20 75.73 -5.18
CA ALA A 2 21.25 76.99 -4.43
C ALA A 2 20.82 76.76 -2.95
N GLY A 3 21.58 77.06 -1.90
CA GLY A 3 22.92 77.63 -1.64
C GLY A 3 23.36 77.17 -0.22
N GLN A 4 24.65 77.02 0.14
CA GLN A 4 25.59 78.06 0.64
C GLN A 4 24.99 78.86 1.83
N VAL A 5 25.58 78.97 3.03
CA VAL A 5 26.86 79.62 3.45
C VAL A 5 27.07 79.29 4.97
N VAL A 6 28.18 78.67 5.44
CA VAL A 6 29.47 79.21 6.01
C VAL A 6 29.39 80.02 7.33
N GLY A 7 30.27 79.66 8.29
CA GLY A 7 30.80 80.49 9.40
C GLY A 7 31.07 79.66 10.67
N ASP A 8 32.28 79.13 10.94
CA ASP A 8 33.45 79.75 11.63
C ASP A 8 33.09 80.54 12.91
N ALA A 9 33.78 80.49 14.06
CA ALA A 9 35.00 79.83 14.54
C ALA A 9 35.11 80.05 16.07
N MET A 10 35.93 79.22 16.74
CA MET A 10 36.77 79.45 17.94
C MET A 10 36.23 80.18 19.20
N GLY A 11 36.46 79.55 20.37
CA GLY A 11 36.44 80.21 21.68
C GLY A 11 36.82 79.25 22.82
N ASP A 12 37.83 79.64 23.59
CA ASP A 12 38.62 78.87 24.55
C ASP A 12 37.95 78.46 25.88
N THR A 13 38.57 77.45 26.50
CA THR A 13 38.65 77.04 27.93
C THR A 13 37.79 77.73 29.02
N VAL A 14 37.26 76.92 29.97
CA VAL A 14 37.69 76.83 31.38
C VAL A 14 36.74 75.90 32.18
N ALA A 15 37.34 75.19 33.14
CA ALA A 15 36.80 74.16 34.01
C ALA A 15 35.56 74.53 34.87
N GLY A 16 34.79 73.51 35.25
CA GLY A 16 33.77 73.61 36.30
C GLY A 16 33.03 72.29 36.54
N ALA A 17 33.57 71.46 37.43
CA ALA A 17 32.97 70.19 37.83
C ALA A 17 31.67 70.39 38.63
N ALA A 18 30.57 69.73 38.25
CA ALA A 18 29.43 69.50 39.14
C ALA A 18 28.55 68.32 38.67
N ARG A 19 28.81 67.15 39.26
CA ARG A 19 27.88 66.06 39.63
C ARG A 19 26.68 65.78 38.70
N THR A 20 26.87 64.80 37.81
CA THR A 20 25.81 64.13 37.07
C THR A 20 25.08 63.10 37.94
N THR A 21 23.80 63.34 38.20
CA THR A 21 22.85 62.33 38.68
C THR A 21 22.55 61.34 37.55
N SER A 22 23.03 60.11 37.69
CA SER A 22 22.73 58.99 36.78
C SER A 22 21.27 58.58 36.92
N HIS A 23 20.44 58.93 35.93
CA HIS A 23 19.19 58.22 35.68
C HIS A 23 19.52 56.86 35.05
N ARG A 24 19.31 55.77 35.82
CA ARG A 24 19.33 54.41 35.28
C ARG A 24 18.10 54.22 34.38
N ILE A 25 18.33 54.17 33.07
CA ILE A 25 17.37 53.63 32.11
C ILE A 25 17.43 52.11 32.26
N ALA A 26 16.35 51.49 32.72
CA ALA A 26 16.22 50.04 32.76
C ALA A 26 16.15 49.51 31.31
N PRO A 27 16.93 48.49 30.94
CA PRO A 27 16.85 47.92 29.60
C PRO A 27 15.52 47.19 29.47
N THR A 28 14.68 47.64 28.55
CA THR A 28 13.45 46.94 28.18
C THR A 28 13.86 45.71 27.38
N VAL A 29 13.85 44.55 28.02
CA VAL A 29 14.09 43.27 27.35
C VAL A 29 12.83 42.91 26.58
N SER A 30 12.84 43.16 25.27
CA SER A 30 11.82 42.68 24.35
C SER A 30 11.88 41.16 24.32
N HIS A 31 10.96 40.48 24.99
CA HIS A 31 10.81 39.03 24.85
C HIS A 31 10.31 38.72 23.43
N VAL A 32 11.23 38.30 22.56
CA VAL A 32 10.88 37.65 21.30
C VAL A 32 10.22 36.33 21.68
N ALA A 33 8.91 36.25 21.55
CA ALA A 33 8.17 35.02 21.73
C ALA A 33 8.55 34.05 20.60
N VAL A 34 9.51 33.16 20.86
CA VAL A 34 9.80 32.03 19.98
C VAL A 34 8.60 31.09 20.04
N ARG A 35 7.77 31.13 19.00
CA ARG A 35 6.68 30.15 18.83
C ARG A 35 7.32 28.83 18.39
N TYR A 36 7.42 27.89 19.31
CA TYR A 36 7.70 26.50 18.96
C TYR A 36 6.50 25.94 18.19
N VAL A 37 6.65 25.74 16.89
CA VAL A 37 5.71 24.93 16.12
C VAL A 37 5.96 23.48 16.53
N ARG A 38 4.95 22.86 17.15
CA ARG A 38 4.97 21.42 17.42
C ARG A 38 4.83 20.71 16.07
N ILE A 39 5.95 20.35 15.46
CA ILE A 39 5.95 19.46 14.30
C ILE A 39 5.64 18.07 14.85
N THR A 40 4.35 17.70 14.82
CA THR A 40 3.98 16.30 15.03
C THR A 40 4.51 15.52 13.84
N PRO A 41 5.38 14.51 14.02
CA PRO A 41 5.79 13.66 12.92
C PRO A 41 4.53 13.05 12.31
N VAL A 42 4.26 13.31 11.03
CA VAL A 42 3.23 12.56 10.32
C VAL A 42 3.71 11.12 10.30
N LYS A 43 2.95 10.21 10.93
CA LYS A 43 3.27 8.80 10.92
C LYS A 43 3.22 8.34 9.46
N LYS A 44 4.39 8.09 8.87
CA LYS A 44 4.53 7.62 7.50
C LYS A 44 3.81 6.28 7.37
N LEU A 45 3.04 6.10 6.29
CA LEU A 45 2.43 4.80 6.00
C LEU A 45 3.52 3.81 5.60
N ASP A 46 3.50 2.62 6.19
CA ASP A 46 4.35 1.52 5.77
C ASP A 46 3.76 0.83 4.54
N TYR A 47 2.43 0.75 4.47
CA TYR A 47 1.71 0.03 3.43
C TYR A 47 0.43 0.75 3.02
N LEU A 48 0.26 1.02 1.73
CA LEU A 48 -0.96 1.53 1.13
C LEU A 48 -1.44 0.51 0.10
N VAL A 49 -2.71 0.07 0.21
CA VAL A 49 -3.34 -0.77 -0.82
C VAL A 49 -4.51 -0.03 -1.47
N ILE A 50 -4.61 -0.15 -2.79
CA ILE A 50 -5.58 0.55 -3.62
C ILE A 50 -6.33 -0.44 -4.51
N GLY A 51 -7.66 -0.45 -4.43
CA GLY A 51 -8.55 -1.36 -5.17
C GLY A 51 -9.96 -1.38 -4.59
N HIS A 52 -10.89 -2.09 -5.22
CA HIS A 52 -12.23 -2.25 -4.67
C HIS A 52 -12.26 -3.23 -3.49
N ILE A 53 -13.02 -2.84 -2.46
CA ILE A 53 -13.68 -3.78 -1.58
C ILE A 53 -14.83 -4.41 -2.36
N THR A 54 -15.00 -5.72 -2.27
CA THR A 54 -16.07 -6.42 -2.99
C THR A 54 -17.06 -7.07 -2.06
N ARG A 55 -18.28 -7.22 -2.58
CA ARG A 55 -19.27 -8.17 -2.06
C ARG A 55 -19.13 -9.45 -2.85
N ASP A 56 -18.75 -10.53 -2.20
CA ASP A 56 -18.69 -11.84 -2.81
C ASP A 56 -19.94 -12.61 -2.39
N VAL A 57 -20.84 -12.83 -3.34
CA VAL A 57 -22.07 -13.59 -3.14
C VAL A 57 -21.71 -15.06 -3.02
N THR A 58 -22.24 -15.72 -1.98
CA THR A 58 -22.09 -17.16 -1.79
C THR A 58 -23.42 -17.77 -1.34
N PRO A 59 -23.60 -19.10 -1.48
CA PRO A 59 -24.79 -19.78 -0.96
C PRO A 59 -25.01 -19.60 0.56
N ALA A 60 -23.94 -19.33 1.31
CA ALA A 60 -23.99 -19.12 2.77
C ALA A 60 -24.21 -17.65 3.17
N GLY A 61 -24.33 -16.74 2.20
CA GLY A 61 -24.44 -15.31 2.40
C GLY A 61 -23.28 -14.53 1.78
N ASN A 62 -23.37 -13.20 1.86
CA ASN A 62 -22.35 -12.32 1.31
C ASN A 62 -21.09 -12.34 2.18
N LEU A 63 -19.93 -12.45 1.54
CA LEU A 63 -18.63 -12.28 2.15
C LEU A 63 -17.98 -10.98 1.67
N VAL A 64 -17.05 -10.46 2.47
CA VAL A 64 -16.18 -9.36 2.07
C VAL A 64 -15.01 -9.91 1.30
N GLY A 65 -14.81 -9.41 0.09
CA GLY A 65 -13.69 -9.77 -0.77
C GLY A 65 -12.87 -8.55 -1.19
N GLY A 66 -12.17 -8.71 -2.31
CA GLY A 66 -11.31 -7.69 -2.88
C GLY A 66 -9.90 -7.73 -2.29
N THR A 67 -8.90 -7.48 -3.13
CA THR A 67 -7.49 -7.52 -2.74
C THR A 67 -7.20 -6.64 -1.53
N ILE A 68 -7.86 -5.49 -1.42
CA ILE A 68 -7.70 -4.55 -0.32
C ILE A 68 -8.05 -5.15 1.05
N SER A 69 -9.01 -6.07 1.11
CA SER A 69 -9.51 -6.61 2.39
C SER A 69 -8.50 -7.54 3.01
N TYR A 70 -8.03 -8.53 2.23
CA TYR A 70 -7.00 -9.46 2.65
C TYR A 70 -5.64 -8.76 2.81
N SER A 71 -5.25 -7.92 1.84
CA SER A 71 -3.95 -7.26 1.87
C SER A 71 -3.84 -6.23 3.00
N GLY A 72 -4.85 -5.38 3.16
CA GLY A 72 -4.85 -4.35 4.22
C GLY A 72 -4.78 -4.98 5.61
N ARG A 73 -5.58 -6.02 5.86
CA ARG A 73 -5.60 -6.72 7.14
C ARG A 73 -4.33 -7.54 7.38
N ALA A 74 -3.77 -8.17 6.34
CA ALA A 74 -2.51 -8.90 6.44
C ALA A 74 -1.35 -7.96 6.77
N ALA A 75 -1.26 -6.81 6.10
CA ALA A 75 -0.23 -5.80 6.39
C ALA A 75 -0.34 -5.28 7.83
N LEU A 76 -1.56 -5.02 8.31
CA LEU A 76 -1.79 -4.65 9.70
C LEU A 76 -1.36 -5.75 10.68
N ALA A 77 -1.65 -7.02 10.39
CA ALA A 77 -1.21 -8.15 11.23
C ALA A 77 0.31 -8.35 11.24
N LEU A 78 0.99 -8.00 10.14
CA LEU A 78 2.44 -7.96 10.03
C LEU A 78 3.06 -6.77 10.79
N GLY A 79 2.24 -5.83 11.28
CA GLY A 79 2.65 -4.71 12.12
C GLY A 79 2.85 -3.39 11.37
N CYS A 80 2.47 -3.31 10.10
CA CYS A 80 2.59 -2.11 9.28
C CYS A 80 1.53 -1.05 9.64
N ALA A 81 1.93 0.22 9.66
CA ALA A 81 0.99 1.34 9.57
C ALA A 81 0.32 1.33 8.19
N THR A 82 -0.92 0.87 8.13
CA THR A 82 -1.60 0.50 6.88
C THR A 82 -2.78 1.40 6.57
N ALA A 83 -2.91 1.79 5.30
CA ALA A 83 -4.09 2.48 4.76
C ALA A 83 -4.67 1.78 3.54
N VAL A 84 -5.97 2.01 3.31
CA VAL A 84 -6.75 1.47 2.19
C VAL A 84 -7.43 2.61 1.46
N LEU A 85 -7.26 2.68 0.13
CA LEU A 85 -8.08 3.51 -0.76
C LEU A 85 -9.01 2.61 -1.56
N THR A 86 -10.32 2.81 -1.41
CA THR A 86 -11.33 1.94 -2.04
C THR A 86 -12.56 2.72 -2.52
N SER A 87 -13.47 2.04 -3.22
CA SER A 87 -14.73 2.58 -3.74
C SER A 87 -15.85 1.57 -3.50
N CYS A 88 -16.98 2.03 -2.96
CA CYS A 88 -18.16 1.19 -2.72
C CYS A 88 -19.42 2.02 -2.45
N GLN A 89 -20.58 1.36 -2.37
CA GLN A 89 -21.84 2.03 -2.05
C GLN A 89 -21.83 2.58 -0.61
N PRO A 90 -22.40 3.77 -0.36
CA PRO A 90 -22.60 4.27 1.00
C PRO A 90 -23.35 3.27 1.88
N GLY A 91 -22.88 3.10 3.12
CA GLY A 91 -23.49 2.16 4.07
C GLY A 91 -23.23 0.68 3.78
N TYR A 92 -22.27 0.34 2.91
CA TYR A 92 -21.87 -1.05 2.71
C TYR A 92 -21.35 -1.69 4.01
N GLU A 93 -22.04 -2.72 4.48
CA GLU A 93 -21.75 -3.42 5.73
C GLU A 93 -20.35 -4.04 5.78
N GLY A 94 -19.80 -4.44 4.63
CA GLY A 94 -18.47 -5.04 4.54
C GLY A 94 -17.32 -4.12 4.98
N LEU A 95 -17.56 -2.81 5.06
CA LEU A 95 -16.59 -1.87 5.64
C LEU A 95 -16.30 -2.14 7.12
N ALA A 96 -17.17 -2.86 7.84
CA ALA A 96 -16.93 -3.30 9.20
C ALA A 96 -15.68 -4.18 9.33
N GLU A 97 -15.32 -4.93 8.26
CA GLU A 97 -14.10 -5.73 8.22
C GLU A 97 -12.82 -4.88 8.13
N LEU A 98 -12.92 -3.58 7.89
CA LEU A 98 -11.77 -2.68 7.72
C LEU A 98 -11.62 -1.66 8.85
N THR A 99 -12.38 -1.77 9.94
CA THR A 99 -12.44 -0.74 11.01
C THR A 99 -11.09 -0.48 11.70
N ASP A 100 -10.19 -1.47 11.71
CA ASP A 100 -8.87 -1.34 12.31
C ASP A 100 -7.84 -0.66 11.38
N LEU A 101 -8.25 -0.33 10.15
CA LEU A 101 -7.41 0.28 9.12
C LEU A 101 -7.75 1.77 8.96
N THR A 102 -6.78 2.53 8.45
CA THR A 102 -7.07 3.87 7.94
C THR A 102 -7.70 3.72 6.55
N VAL A 103 -9.00 4.00 6.40
CA VAL A 103 -9.73 3.78 5.13
C VAL A 103 -10.22 5.09 4.53
N LYS A 104 -9.97 5.28 3.23
CA LYS A 104 -10.61 6.30 2.40
C LYS A 104 -11.54 5.58 1.42
N VAL A 105 -12.83 5.89 1.52
CA VAL A 105 -13.86 5.36 0.63
C VAL A 105 -14.29 6.44 -0.36
N ILE A 106 -14.27 6.10 -1.65
CA ILE A 106 -14.87 6.87 -2.73
C ILE A 106 -16.33 6.41 -2.83
N PRO A 107 -17.32 7.30 -2.63
CA PRO A 107 -18.72 6.94 -2.78
C PRO A 107 -19.01 6.54 -4.23
N SER A 108 -19.71 5.43 -4.39
CA SER A 108 -20.15 4.89 -5.68
C SER A 108 -21.63 4.51 -5.61
N ALA A 109 -22.32 4.44 -6.74
CA ALA A 109 -23.71 3.94 -6.78
C ALA A 109 -23.83 2.47 -6.36
N HIS A 110 -22.77 1.68 -6.60
CA HIS A 110 -22.73 0.24 -6.31
C HIS A 110 -21.43 -0.15 -5.61
N THR A 111 -21.46 -1.27 -4.88
CA THR A 111 -20.26 -2.03 -4.50
C THR A 111 -19.95 -3.03 -5.62
N SER A 112 -18.68 -3.23 -5.96
CA SER A 112 -18.30 -4.31 -6.87
C SER A 112 -18.76 -5.65 -6.32
N THR A 113 -19.59 -6.39 -7.06
CA THR A 113 -20.21 -7.62 -6.56
C THR A 113 -19.86 -8.79 -7.47
N PHE A 114 -19.19 -9.79 -6.90
CA PHE A 114 -18.81 -11.03 -7.59
C PHE A 114 -19.61 -12.22 -7.07
N GLU A 115 -19.75 -13.25 -7.87
CA GLU A 115 -20.15 -14.60 -7.43
C GLU A 115 -19.21 -15.62 -8.07
N ASN A 116 -18.73 -16.57 -7.27
CA ASN A 116 -18.01 -17.73 -7.78
C ASN A 116 -18.96 -18.94 -7.77
N ILE A 117 -19.37 -19.38 -8.95
CA ILE A 117 -20.21 -20.56 -9.16
C ILE A 117 -19.27 -21.73 -9.43
N TYR A 118 -19.30 -22.73 -8.54
CA TYR A 118 -18.47 -23.93 -8.65
C TYR A 118 -19.28 -25.05 -9.29
N GLU A 119 -18.82 -25.53 -10.44
CA GLU A 119 -19.39 -26.64 -11.21
C GLU A 119 -18.35 -27.78 -11.32
N GLU A 120 -18.75 -28.92 -11.91
CA GLU A 120 -17.86 -30.09 -12.03
C GLU A 120 -16.60 -29.82 -12.88
N ASP A 121 -16.68 -28.87 -13.81
CA ASP A 121 -15.61 -28.50 -14.76
C ASP A 121 -14.75 -27.31 -14.30
N GLY A 122 -15.08 -26.69 -13.16
CA GLY A 122 -14.29 -25.61 -12.57
C GLY A 122 -15.14 -24.51 -11.95
N ARG A 123 -14.59 -23.29 -11.97
CA ARG A 123 -15.21 -22.09 -11.40
C ARG A 123 -15.64 -21.16 -12.51
N THR A 124 -16.92 -20.86 -12.60
CA THR A 124 -17.43 -19.71 -13.36
C THR A 124 -17.57 -18.51 -12.43
N GLN A 125 -16.91 -17.40 -12.75
CA GLN A 125 -17.02 -16.16 -11.98
C GLN A 125 -17.97 -15.18 -12.68
N MET A 126 -18.91 -14.64 -11.93
CA MET A 126 -19.85 -13.61 -12.37
C MET A 126 -19.52 -12.28 -11.69
N LEU A 127 -19.73 -11.18 -12.42
CA LEU A 127 -19.57 -9.80 -11.95
C LEU A 127 -20.88 -9.05 -12.21
N TYR A 128 -21.64 -8.79 -11.16
CA TYR A 128 -22.98 -8.20 -11.26
C TYR A 128 -22.97 -6.68 -11.31
N THR A 129 -22.10 -6.07 -10.52
CA THR A 129 -21.97 -4.62 -10.41
C THR A 129 -20.51 -4.24 -10.26
N VAL A 130 -20.14 -3.04 -10.70
CA VAL A 130 -18.81 -2.48 -10.54
C VAL A 130 -18.92 -1.12 -9.86
N ALA A 131 -18.09 -0.87 -8.84
CA ALA A 131 -18.02 0.44 -8.21
C ALA A 131 -17.26 1.46 -9.08
N ASP A 132 -17.34 2.74 -8.73
CA ASP A 132 -16.68 3.80 -9.48
C ASP A 132 -15.14 3.68 -9.44
N PRO A 133 -14.45 3.99 -10.55
CA PRO A 133 -13.00 3.82 -10.69
C PRO A 133 -12.20 4.72 -9.75
N ILE A 134 -11.02 4.25 -9.36
CA ILE A 134 -10.09 4.92 -8.46
C ILE A 134 -9.03 5.66 -9.26
N ARG A 135 -9.00 6.99 -9.11
CA ARG A 135 -8.07 7.92 -9.80
C ARG A 135 -7.22 8.71 -8.81
N ALA A 136 -6.15 9.34 -9.32
CA ALA A 136 -5.21 10.13 -8.53
C ALA A 136 -5.85 11.27 -7.72
N GLU A 137 -6.93 11.87 -8.21
CA GLU A 137 -7.65 12.95 -7.50
C GLU A 137 -8.25 12.52 -6.16
N TYR A 138 -8.44 11.21 -5.93
CA TYR A 138 -8.96 10.68 -4.68
C TYR A 138 -7.88 10.33 -3.66
N LEU A 139 -6.59 10.39 -4.05
CA LEU A 139 -5.48 10.06 -3.18
C LEU A 139 -5.26 11.20 -2.16
N PRO A 140 -5.30 10.92 -0.84
CA PRO A 140 -4.94 11.91 0.16
C PRO A 140 -3.47 12.31 0.07
N ASP A 141 -3.17 13.62 0.12
CA ASP A 141 -1.80 14.15 -0.02
C ASP A 141 -0.79 13.51 0.96
N ASN A 142 -1.23 13.23 2.18
CA ASN A 142 -0.38 12.64 3.22
C ASN A 142 -0.10 11.14 3.01
N TRP A 143 -0.70 10.50 2.00
CA TRP A 143 -0.47 9.09 1.67
C TRP A 143 0.52 8.88 0.53
N ALA A 144 0.86 9.93 -0.25
CA ALA A 144 1.79 9.86 -1.38
C ALA A 144 3.21 9.39 -1.01
N ASN A 145 3.56 9.43 0.28
CA ASN A 145 4.87 9.00 0.80
C ASN A 145 4.84 7.59 1.43
N ALA A 146 3.84 6.75 1.16
CA ALA A 146 3.81 5.38 1.67
C ALA A 146 5.09 4.60 1.28
N LYS A 147 5.64 3.77 2.17
CA LYS A 147 6.85 2.98 1.89
C LYS A 147 6.58 1.94 0.79
N VAL A 148 5.45 1.23 0.89
CA VAL A 148 4.96 0.26 -0.09
C VAL A 148 3.59 0.72 -0.58
N VAL A 149 3.39 0.68 -1.89
CA VAL A 149 2.10 0.92 -2.55
C VAL A 149 1.74 -0.33 -3.35
N HIS A 150 0.61 -0.93 -3.00
CA HIS A 150 0.06 -2.11 -3.63
C HIS A 150 -1.17 -1.73 -4.44
N LEU A 151 -1.08 -1.79 -5.77
CA LEU A 151 -2.25 -1.65 -6.65
C LEU A 151 -2.83 -3.04 -6.93
N GLY A 152 -4.04 -3.27 -6.40
CA GLY A 152 -4.74 -4.54 -6.49
C GLY A 152 -6.15 -4.39 -7.04
N PRO A 153 -6.30 -4.04 -8.33
CA PRO A 153 -7.61 -4.00 -8.96
C PRO A 153 -8.21 -5.40 -9.04
N VAL A 154 -9.54 -5.49 -8.99
CA VAL A 154 -10.29 -6.74 -9.20
C VAL A 154 -11.24 -6.69 -10.40
N ALA A 155 -11.54 -5.48 -10.90
CA ALA A 155 -12.51 -5.21 -11.96
C ALA A 155 -12.07 -4.02 -12.85
N ASN A 156 -10.77 -3.90 -13.15
CA ASN A 156 -10.19 -2.84 -13.99
C ASN A 156 -10.47 -1.41 -13.47
N GLU A 157 -10.64 -1.26 -12.16
CA GLU A 157 -11.09 -0.03 -11.51
C GLU A 157 -9.96 0.95 -11.17
N VAL A 158 -8.74 0.45 -10.99
CA VAL A 158 -7.60 1.26 -10.56
C VAL A 158 -6.96 1.85 -11.81
N ASP A 159 -6.88 3.18 -11.88
CA ASP A 159 -6.10 3.83 -12.92
C ASP A 159 -4.60 3.58 -12.70
N PRO A 160 -3.90 2.86 -13.60
CA PRO A 160 -2.48 2.58 -13.42
C PRO A 160 -1.61 3.84 -13.41
N ALA A 161 -2.11 4.98 -13.90
CA ALA A 161 -1.41 6.27 -13.80
C ALA A 161 -1.18 6.72 -12.33
N LEU A 162 -1.87 6.13 -11.35
CA LEU A 162 -1.61 6.32 -9.92
C LEU A 162 -0.15 6.04 -9.54
N MET A 163 0.55 5.14 -10.25
CA MET A 163 1.97 4.85 -9.97
C MET A 163 2.86 6.10 -10.05
N HIS A 164 2.51 7.08 -10.88
CA HIS A 164 3.27 8.33 -11.00
C HIS A 164 3.21 9.21 -9.74
N GLN A 165 2.26 8.96 -8.83
CA GLN A 165 2.14 9.67 -7.55
C GLN A 165 3.14 9.16 -6.49
N PHE A 166 3.86 8.07 -6.76
CA PHE A 166 4.66 7.36 -5.78
C PHE A 166 6.13 7.15 -6.22
N PRO A 167 6.87 8.23 -6.58
CA PRO A 167 8.23 8.12 -7.13
C PRO A 167 9.28 7.55 -6.16
N HIS A 168 8.95 7.42 -4.88
CA HIS A 168 9.86 6.96 -3.82
C HIS A 168 9.37 5.71 -3.09
N SER A 169 8.25 5.14 -3.52
CA SER A 169 7.66 3.93 -2.93
C SER A 169 8.17 2.69 -3.64
N ILE A 170 8.07 1.54 -2.98
CA ILE A 170 8.06 0.25 -3.67
C ILE A 170 6.66 0.04 -4.23
N ILE A 171 6.55 -0.10 -5.55
CA ILE A 171 5.27 -0.28 -6.25
C ILE A 171 5.07 -1.76 -6.55
N GLY A 172 4.10 -2.37 -5.89
CA GLY A 172 3.65 -3.74 -6.12
C GLY A 172 2.32 -3.78 -6.88
N LEU A 173 2.21 -4.68 -7.86
CA LEU A 173 0.99 -4.92 -8.62
C LEU A 173 0.48 -6.34 -8.41
N THR A 174 -0.82 -6.49 -8.12
CA THR A 174 -1.57 -7.72 -8.42
C THR A 174 -2.54 -7.41 -9.54
N PRO A 175 -2.18 -7.66 -10.82
CA PRO A 175 -2.88 -7.10 -11.96
C PRO A 175 -4.22 -7.79 -12.28
N GLN A 176 -4.71 -8.70 -11.45
CA GLN A 176 -5.87 -9.56 -11.72
C GLN A 176 -7.07 -8.80 -12.31
N GLY A 177 -7.41 -7.61 -11.79
CA GLY A 177 -8.52 -6.82 -12.30
C GLY A 177 -8.29 -6.24 -13.68
N TRP A 178 -7.04 -5.92 -14.05
CA TRP A 178 -6.69 -5.48 -15.41
C TRP A 178 -6.64 -6.65 -16.41
N LEU A 179 -6.49 -7.87 -15.90
CA LEU A 179 -6.49 -9.14 -16.63
C LEU A 179 -7.89 -9.75 -16.76
N ARG A 180 -8.93 -9.07 -16.28
CA ARG A 180 -10.32 -9.50 -16.38
C ARG A 180 -11.09 -8.70 -17.42
N ARG A 181 -11.99 -9.39 -18.11
CA ARG A 181 -13.10 -8.82 -18.86
C ARG A 181 -14.37 -9.57 -18.49
N TRP A 182 -15.51 -8.99 -18.78
CA TRP A 182 -16.79 -9.64 -18.60
C TRP A 182 -17.73 -9.38 -19.77
N THR A 183 -18.69 -10.27 -19.95
CA THR A 183 -19.79 -10.15 -20.91
C THR A 183 -20.89 -9.23 -20.37
N GLU A 184 -21.92 -8.95 -21.17
CA GLU A 184 -23.07 -8.12 -20.75
C GLU A 184 -23.85 -8.73 -19.59
N ASP A 185 -23.95 -10.06 -19.56
CA ASP A 185 -24.54 -10.84 -18.45
C ASP A 185 -23.57 -11.02 -17.26
N GLY A 186 -22.37 -10.46 -17.33
CA GLY A 186 -21.42 -10.40 -16.21
C GLY A 186 -20.46 -11.58 -16.09
N ARG A 187 -20.46 -12.55 -17.02
CA ARG A 187 -19.51 -13.68 -16.97
C ARG A 187 -18.08 -13.19 -17.18
N VAL A 188 -17.21 -13.46 -16.22
CA VAL A 188 -15.80 -13.04 -16.22
C VAL A 188 -14.94 -14.02 -17.02
N TYR A 189 -14.01 -13.47 -17.80
CA TYR A 189 -12.98 -14.21 -18.53
C TYR A 189 -11.65 -13.47 -18.52
N ALA A 190 -10.56 -14.22 -18.68
CA ALA A 190 -9.22 -13.65 -18.78
C ALA A 190 -9.08 -12.81 -20.06
N ARG A 191 -8.30 -11.74 -19.97
CA ARG A 191 -7.88 -10.91 -21.09
C ARG A 191 -6.42 -10.53 -20.89
N ASP A 192 -5.77 -10.14 -21.98
CA ASP A 192 -4.56 -9.35 -21.85
C ASP A 192 -4.87 -7.93 -21.37
N TRP A 193 -3.95 -7.35 -20.60
CA TRP A 193 -3.97 -5.96 -20.20
C TRP A 193 -3.35 -5.07 -21.29
N PRO A 194 -4.14 -4.24 -22.00
CA PRO A 194 -3.63 -3.47 -23.15
C PRO A 194 -2.62 -2.38 -22.79
N LYS A 195 -2.45 -2.09 -21.50
CA LYS A 195 -1.50 -1.08 -21.02
C LYS A 195 -0.29 -1.71 -20.32
N ALA A 196 -0.10 -3.03 -20.43
CA ALA A 196 0.98 -3.76 -19.79
C ALA A 196 2.36 -3.20 -20.17
N GLU A 197 2.60 -2.95 -21.46
CA GLU A 197 3.85 -2.42 -22.00
C GLU A 197 4.19 -1.03 -21.44
N GLN A 198 3.17 -0.23 -21.14
CA GLN A 198 3.34 1.11 -20.59
C GLN A 198 3.64 1.08 -19.09
N PHE A 199 3.02 0.17 -18.34
CA PHE A 199 2.92 0.26 -16.88
C PHE A 199 3.69 -0.82 -16.11
N LEU A 200 3.86 -2.02 -16.65
CA LEU A 200 4.70 -3.05 -16.01
C LEU A 200 6.15 -2.58 -15.78
N PRO A 201 6.80 -1.83 -16.70
CA PRO A 201 8.15 -1.31 -16.45
C PRO A 201 8.24 -0.32 -15.29
N LEU A 202 7.13 0.30 -14.90
CA LEU A 202 7.09 1.25 -13.78
C LEU A 202 7.04 0.55 -12.42
N ALA A 203 6.43 -0.63 -12.34
CA ALA A 203 6.34 -1.40 -11.12
C ALA A 203 7.71 -1.89 -10.64
N ASP A 204 7.87 -2.04 -9.32
CA ASP A 204 9.01 -2.75 -8.74
C ASP A 204 8.76 -4.24 -8.66
N VAL A 205 7.50 -4.65 -8.42
CA VAL A 205 7.10 -6.06 -8.28
C VAL A 205 5.76 -6.29 -8.96
N VAL A 206 5.64 -7.35 -9.74
CA VAL A 206 4.39 -7.83 -10.33
C VAL A 206 4.11 -9.24 -9.80
N ILE A 207 2.93 -9.46 -9.25
CA ILE A 207 2.56 -10.74 -8.61
C ILE A 207 1.25 -11.21 -9.25
N LEU A 208 1.30 -12.38 -9.90
CA LEU A 208 0.15 -12.98 -10.59
C LEU A 208 0.17 -14.50 -10.41
N SER A 209 -0.92 -15.17 -10.76
CA SER A 209 -1.06 -16.62 -10.72
C SER A 209 -1.14 -17.23 -12.12
N GLU A 210 -1.00 -18.55 -12.21
CA GLU A 210 -1.26 -19.28 -13.47
C GLU A 210 -2.69 -19.05 -13.99
N GLU A 211 -3.67 -18.88 -13.10
CA GLU A 211 -5.08 -18.61 -13.45
C GLU A 211 -5.29 -17.21 -14.06
N ASP A 212 -4.37 -16.28 -13.84
CA ASP A 212 -4.44 -14.92 -14.39
C ASP A 212 -3.96 -14.86 -15.85
N LEU A 213 -3.28 -15.89 -16.35
CA LEU A 213 -2.74 -15.91 -17.69
C LEU A 213 -3.83 -16.21 -18.72
N LEU A 214 -3.91 -15.37 -19.75
CA LEU A 214 -4.78 -15.61 -20.90
C LEU A 214 -4.30 -16.82 -21.72
N ASP A 215 -2.98 -16.92 -21.93
CA ASP A 215 -2.33 -17.95 -22.74
C ASP A 215 -0.86 -18.12 -22.32
N GLU A 216 -0.19 -19.13 -22.88
CA GLU A 216 1.22 -19.44 -22.59
C GLU A 216 2.20 -18.36 -23.06
N ALA A 217 1.83 -17.52 -24.02
CA ALA A 217 2.69 -16.47 -24.56
C ALA A 217 2.72 -15.22 -23.67
N MET A 218 1.71 -15.05 -22.82
CA MET A 218 1.58 -13.91 -21.92
C MET A 218 2.71 -13.84 -20.89
N LEU A 219 3.05 -14.96 -20.24
CA LEU A 219 4.08 -14.98 -19.19
C LEU A 219 5.47 -14.54 -19.70
N PRO A 220 6.03 -15.09 -20.80
CA PRO A 220 7.30 -14.64 -21.35
C PRO A 220 7.33 -13.13 -21.63
N ARG A 221 6.25 -12.56 -22.17
CA ARG A 221 6.15 -11.13 -22.44
C ARG A 221 6.10 -10.31 -21.14
N TYR A 222 5.28 -10.72 -20.16
CA TYR A 222 5.17 -10.00 -18.88
C TYR A 222 6.49 -10.03 -18.11
N ARG A 223 7.22 -11.16 -18.17
CA ARG A 223 8.58 -11.27 -17.63
C ARG A 223 9.53 -10.26 -18.29
N GLN A 224 9.49 -10.08 -19.61
CA GLN A 224 10.35 -9.12 -20.30
C GLN A 224 10.05 -7.65 -19.92
N LEU A 225 8.79 -7.35 -19.61
CA LEU A 225 8.36 -5.99 -19.25
C LEU A 225 8.58 -5.66 -17.76
N SER A 226 8.63 -6.67 -16.89
CA SER A 226 8.67 -6.50 -15.45
C SER A 226 10.09 -6.53 -14.90
N LYS A 227 10.40 -5.66 -13.91
CA LYS A 227 11.68 -5.71 -13.20
C LYS A 227 11.83 -6.99 -12.35
N LEU A 228 10.74 -7.37 -11.70
CA LEU A 228 10.60 -8.55 -10.85
C LEU A 228 9.16 -9.06 -10.99
N LEU A 229 9.01 -10.32 -11.42
CA LEU A 229 7.71 -10.97 -11.57
C LEU A 229 7.67 -12.21 -10.69
N ILE A 230 6.58 -12.36 -9.94
CA ILE A 230 6.32 -13.51 -9.09
C ILE A 230 5.08 -14.23 -9.61
N MET A 231 5.23 -15.49 -9.98
CA MET A 231 4.11 -16.37 -10.31
C MET A 231 3.77 -17.21 -9.09
N THR A 232 2.56 -17.08 -8.54
CA THR A 232 2.07 -17.97 -7.49
C THR A 232 1.50 -19.25 -8.09
N GLU A 233 1.82 -20.40 -7.48
CA GLU A 233 1.54 -21.75 -8.00
C GLU A 233 0.82 -22.60 -6.94
N ASN A 234 -0.08 -21.98 -6.16
CA ASN A 234 -0.84 -22.62 -5.09
C ASN A 234 0.07 -23.44 -4.14
N ALA A 235 -0.25 -24.72 -3.90
CA ALA A 235 0.51 -25.61 -3.02
C ALA A 235 1.96 -25.87 -3.48
N ARG A 236 2.32 -25.54 -4.73
CA ARG A 236 3.71 -25.62 -5.21
C ARG A 236 4.56 -24.45 -4.73
N GLY A 237 3.95 -23.35 -4.29
CA GLY A 237 4.65 -22.14 -3.84
C GLY A 237 4.64 -21.06 -4.90
N CYS A 238 5.81 -20.59 -5.30
CA CYS A 238 5.92 -19.57 -6.33
C CYS A 238 7.20 -19.70 -7.16
N THR A 239 7.16 -19.16 -8.36
CA THR A 239 8.35 -18.95 -9.19
C THR A 239 8.66 -17.46 -9.25
N VAL A 240 9.91 -17.11 -8.93
CA VAL A 240 10.43 -15.75 -8.93
C VAL A 240 11.29 -15.54 -10.18
N PHE A 241 10.97 -14.49 -10.95
CA PHE A 241 11.68 -14.09 -12.15
C PHE A 241 12.31 -12.71 -11.96
N THR A 242 13.64 -12.60 -12.08
CA THR A 242 14.38 -11.34 -11.96
C THR A 242 15.52 -11.29 -12.96
N GLY A 243 15.43 -10.39 -13.94
CA GLY A 243 16.34 -10.39 -15.09
C GLY A 243 16.34 -11.75 -15.80
N ASP A 244 17.50 -12.38 -15.88
CA ASP A 244 17.67 -13.72 -16.48
C ASP A 244 17.54 -14.87 -15.47
N GLU A 245 17.45 -14.56 -14.17
CA GLU A 245 17.30 -15.58 -13.13
C GLU A 245 15.83 -15.98 -12.95
N MET A 246 15.63 -17.29 -12.80
CA MET A 246 14.36 -17.91 -12.44
C MET A 246 14.61 -18.89 -11.29
N ARG A 247 13.86 -18.79 -10.19
CA ARG A 247 13.90 -19.78 -9.11
C ARG A 247 12.50 -20.13 -8.64
N GLN A 248 12.24 -21.43 -8.57
CA GLN A 248 11.05 -21.98 -7.93
C GLN A 248 11.32 -22.07 -6.42
N ILE A 249 10.43 -21.49 -5.63
CA ILE A 249 10.48 -21.46 -4.17
C ILE A 249 9.28 -22.25 -3.66
N PRO A 250 9.49 -23.41 -3.00
CA PRO A 250 8.40 -24.26 -2.57
C PRO A 250 7.61 -23.64 -1.41
N ALA A 251 6.29 -23.91 -1.37
CA ALA A 251 5.48 -23.63 -0.19
C ALA A 251 5.63 -24.74 0.86
N PRO A 252 5.49 -24.41 2.17
CA PRO A 252 5.31 -25.42 3.20
C PRO A 252 4.09 -26.31 2.91
N SER A 253 4.23 -27.62 3.11
CA SER A 253 3.10 -28.56 3.00
C SER A 253 2.17 -28.39 4.20
N VAL A 254 0.89 -28.11 3.91
CA VAL A 254 -0.17 -27.87 4.89
C VAL A 254 -1.47 -28.50 4.40
N THR A 255 -2.37 -28.83 5.32
CA THR A 255 -3.74 -29.20 4.97
C THR A 255 -4.51 -27.93 4.59
N GLN A 256 -4.81 -27.76 3.31
CA GLN A 256 -5.64 -26.68 2.82
C GLN A 256 -7.08 -26.87 3.32
N VAL A 257 -7.61 -25.84 3.98
CA VAL A 257 -9.01 -25.77 4.42
C VAL A 257 -9.78 -24.80 3.52
N GLU A 258 -9.25 -23.60 3.30
CA GLU A 258 -9.97 -22.54 2.58
C GLU A 258 -8.94 -21.57 1.92
N PRO A 259 -8.85 -21.51 0.57
CA PRO A 259 -7.76 -20.82 -0.13
C PRO A 259 -8.00 -19.33 -0.44
N THR A 260 -9.20 -18.80 -0.21
CA THR A 260 -9.60 -17.42 -0.54
C THR A 260 -8.67 -16.41 0.13
N GLY A 261 -8.22 -15.44 -0.65
CA GLY A 261 -7.32 -14.39 -0.20
C GLY A 261 -5.86 -14.81 0.02
N ALA A 262 -5.50 -16.08 -0.19
CA ALA A 262 -4.12 -16.54 -0.01
C ALA A 262 -3.13 -15.82 -0.94
N GLY A 263 -3.55 -15.53 -2.19
CA GLY A 263 -2.76 -14.75 -3.15
C GLY A 263 -2.54 -13.30 -2.69
N ASP A 264 -3.57 -12.64 -2.17
CA ASP A 264 -3.47 -11.27 -1.63
C ASP A 264 -2.57 -11.23 -0.38
N ILE A 265 -2.70 -12.23 0.50
CA ILE A 265 -1.85 -12.40 1.69
C ILE A 265 -0.39 -12.66 1.27
N PHE A 266 -0.18 -13.53 0.27
CA PHE A 266 1.14 -13.78 -0.32
C PHE A 266 1.74 -12.47 -0.85
N ALA A 267 1.01 -11.75 -1.69
CA ALA A 267 1.47 -10.51 -2.30
C ALA A 267 1.86 -9.48 -1.24
N THR A 268 1.04 -9.37 -0.19
CA THR A 268 1.29 -8.48 0.94
C THR A 268 2.56 -8.84 1.70
N ALA A 269 2.70 -10.11 2.11
CA ALA A 269 3.88 -10.59 2.80
C ALA A 269 5.14 -10.46 1.95
N PHE A 270 5.04 -10.73 0.65
CA PHE A 270 6.14 -10.54 -0.29
C PHE A 270 6.59 -9.08 -0.32
N LEU A 271 5.67 -8.14 -0.57
CA LEU A 271 6.01 -6.72 -0.71
C LEU A 271 6.58 -6.14 0.59
N ILE A 272 6.04 -6.52 1.75
CA ILE A 272 6.58 -6.12 3.06
C ILE A 272 7.96 -6.72 3.28
N GLY A 273 8.11 -8.03 3.09
CA GLY A 273 9.39 -8.73 3.25
C GLY A 273 10.46 -8.19 2.30
N TYR A 274 10.10 -7.86 1.06
CA TYR A 274 10.97 -7.23 0.08
C TYR A 274 11.41 -5.83 0.53
N ALA A 275 10.49 -5.03 1.06
CA ALA A 275 10.76 -3.69 1.56
C ALA A 275 11.58 -3.66 2.87
N GLU A 276 11.57 -4.73 3.66
CA GLU A 276 12.28 -4.83 4.93
C GLU A 276 13.65 -5.51 4.81
N ASN A 277 13.78 -6.50 3.92
CA ASN A 277 14.99 -7.31 3.79
C ASN A 277 15.87 -6.85 2.62
N GLY A 278 16.07 -5.53 2.48
CA GLY A 278 17.00 -4.96 1.52
C GLY A 278 16.68 -5.31 0.06
N ARG A 279 15.40 -5.50 -0.30
CA ARG A 279 14.95 -5.86 -1.65
C ARG A 279 15.49 -7.21 -2.15
N ASN A 280 15.64 -8.19 -1.25
CA ASN A 280 15.96 -9.56 -1.61
C ASN A 280 14.68 -10.34 -2.02
N PRO A 281 14.51 -10.68 -3.31
CA PRO A 281 13.28 -11.32 -3.79
C PRO A 281 13.14 -12.77 -3.31
N TRP A 282 14.24 -13.45 -3.05
CA TRP A 282 14.24 -14.86 -2.63
C TRP A 282 13.76 -15.00 -1.19
N GLN A 283 14.33 -14.19 -0.28
CA GLN A 283 13.89 -14.14 1.11
C GLN A 283 12.45 -13.65 1.24
N ALA A 284 12.05 -12.68 0.41
CA ALA A 284 10.67 -12.23 0.35
C ALA A 284 9.71 -13.34 -0.10
N ALA A 285 10.07 -14.14 -1.10
CA ALA A 285 9.28 -15.28 -1.57
C ALA A 285 9.14 -16.39 -0.52
N GLU A 286 10.23 -16.76 0.16
CA GLU A 286 10.21 -17.74 1.25
C GLU A 286 9.28 -17.29 2.38
N PHE A 287 9.38 -16.03 2.78
CA PHE A 287 8.51 -15.43 3.78
C PHE A 287 7.04 -15.43 3.33
N ALA A 288 6.77 -14.98 2.10
CA ALA A 288 5.43 -14.92 1.55
C ALA A 288 4.76 -16.29 1.45
N ASN A 289 5.48 -17.31 0.96
CA ASN A 289 5.00 -18.70 0.93
C ASN A 289 4.62 -19.20 2.32
N LYS A 290 5.46 -18.91 3.33
CA LYS A 290 5.18 -19.33 4.71
C LYS A 290 3.91 -18.70 5.27
N ILE A 291 3.72 -17.40 5.07
CA ILE A 291 2.53 -16.68 5.57
C ILE A 291 1.27 -17.13 4.82
N ALA A 292 1.34 -17.27 3.49
CA ALA A 292 0.21 -17.73 2.68
C ALA A 292 -0.18 -19.17 3.04
N ALA A 293 0.78 -20.09 3.17
CA ALA A 293 0.52 -21.47 3.58
C ALA A 293 -0.14 -21.58 4.96
N GLN A 294 0.21 -20.70 5.91
CA GLN A 294 -0.50 -20.67 7.18
C GLN A 294 -1.95 -20.21 7.02
N SER A 295 -2.20 -19.20 6.19
CA SER A 295 -3.54 -18.64 6.00
C SER A 295 -4.54 -19.66 5.44
N VAL A 296 -4.12 -20.55 4.54
CA VAL A 296 -5.05 -21.52 3.93
C VAL A 296 -5.54 -22.60 4.91
N THR A 297 -4.96 -22.69 6.10
CA THR A 297 -5.39 -23.61 7.16
C THR A 297 -6.60 -23.11 7.96
N GLN A 298 -7.06 -21.89 7.70
CA GLN A 298 -8.15 -21.23 8.44
C GLN A 298 -9.26 -20.80 7.49
N VAL A 299 -10.50 -20.82 7.98
CA VAL A 299 -11.68 -20.34 7.26
C VAL A 299 -11.94 -18.87 7.60
N GLY A 300 -12.09 -18.04 6.58
CA GLY A 300 -12.51 -16.65 6.74
C GLY A 300 -11.40 -15.69 7.16
N LEU A 301 -11.60 -14.41 6.85
CA LEU A 301 -10.58 -13.37 6.99
C LEU A 301 -10.06 -13.25 8.42
N ASP A 302 -10.93 -13.13 9.42
CA ASP A 302 -10.52 -12.95 10.83
C ASP A 302 -9.59 -14.05 11.34
N ALA A 303 -9.94 -15.31 11.10
CA ALA A 303 -9.16 -16.45 11.58
C ALA A 303 -7.76 -16.49 10.94
N LYS A 304 -7.68 -16.22 9.63
CA LYS A 304 -6.41 -16.10 8.90
C LYS A 304 -5.52 -15.01 9.51
N ILE A 305 -6.08 -13.82 9.70
CA ILE A 305 -5.36 -12.64 10.20
C ILE A 305 -4.88 -12.84 11.64
N ASN A 306 -5.71 -13.46 12.49
CA ASN A 306 -5.33 -13.80 13.86
C ASN A 306 -4.17 -14.82 13.90
N LEU A 307 -4.18 -15.82 13.03
CA LEU A 307 -3.10 -16.79 12.93
C LEU A 307 -1.78 -16.13 12.49
N ILE A 308 -1.82 -15.27 11.47
CA ILE A 308 -0.65 -14.51 11.00
C ILE A 308 -0.07 -13.67 12.15
N ARG A 309 -0.92 -12.95 12.88
CA ARG A 309 -0.51 -12.13 14.03
C ARG A 309 0.20 -12.97 15.10
N GLN A 310 -0.36 -14.14 15.43
CA GLN A 310 0.26 -15.07 16.39
C GLN A 310 1.60 -15.61 15.90
N ALA A 311 1.72 -15.95 14.61
CA ALA A 311 2.97 -16.45 14.03
C ALA A 311 4.10 -15.41 14.14
N ILE A 312 3.80 -14.14 13.85
CA ILE A 312 4.77 -13.04 13.97
C ILE A 312 5.13 -12.77 15.44
N GLN A 313 4.16 -12.81 16.35
CA GLN A 313 4.44 -12.64 17.79
C GLN A 313 5.37 -13.74 18.33
N LYS A 314 5.13 -15.00 17.96
CA LYS A 314 6.00 -16.13 18.35
C LYS A 314 7.43 -15.96 17.82
N GLN A 315 7.58 -15.48 16.59
CA GLN A 315 8.90 -15.22 16.00
C GLN A 315 9.64 -14.09 16.74
N LYS A 316 8.94 -13.03 17.15
CA LYS A 316 9.52 -11.94 17.96
C LYS A 316 9.89 -12.41 19.37
N SER A 317 9.09 -13.28 20.00
CA SER A 317 9.40 -13.82 21.33
C SER A 317 10.59 -14.80 21.33
N TYR A 318 10.88 -15.45 20.19
CA TYR A 318 12.05 -16.32 20.02
C TYR A 318 13.35 -15.55 19.69
N LEU A 319 13.27 -14.23 19.45
CA LEU A 319 14.42 -13.33 19.27
C LEU A 319 14.60 -12.35 20.45
N PRO A 320 14.72 -12.81 21.72
CA PRO A 320 14.97 -11.90 22.84
C PRO A 320 16.47 -11.58 22.91
N THR A 321 16.96 -10.69 22.03
CA THR A 321 18.15 -9.81 22.16
C THR A 321 18.75 -9.54 20.78
N LEU A 322 18.45 -8.40 20.16
CA LEU A 322 19.32 -7.76 19.17
C LEU A 322 19.09 -6.23 19.03
N HIS A 323 18.32 -5.61 19.93
CA HIS A 323 18.21 -4.16 20.03
C HIS A 323 18.51 -3.68 21.47
N LYS A 324 19.77 -3.81 21.86
CA LYS A 324 20.44 -2.91 22.81
C LYS A 324 21.90 -2.79 22.38
N SER A 325 22.17 -1.80 21.55
CA SER A 325 23.49 -1.20 21.35
C SER A 325 23.28 0.15 20.68
#